data_AF-A0A7T8B940-F1
#
_entry.id   AF-A0A7T8B940-F1
#
_cell.length_a   1.000
_cell.length_b   1.000
_cell.length_c   1.000
_cell.angle_alpha   90.00
_cell.angle_beta   90.00
_cell.angle_gamma   90.00
#
_symmetry.space_group_name_H-M   'P 1'
#
loop_
_entity.id
_entity.type
_entity.pdbx_description
1 polymer ?
#
loop_
_entity_poly.entity_id
_entity_poly.type
_entity_poly.pdbx_seq_one_letter_code
_entity_poly.pdbx_strand_id
1 'polypeptide(L)'
;MTKDMTNLEVLSTRAGFNSAVRHIKKTISIIESVGVNKNLADLLFELGDEEVSGDRIALLLRILLVDKLGYKAFSTNLSSVIEDPTALSQEFVKWKAVDLVVAYQHPDMGLLVANPKMPEELASFGALRKRELLVIYAGKANKPADELCQKAAETAAQLFEGQKPKISPALYKGNFTVKSLKKTPEPKTAAPRVKKAPVRAPKRPVRSGRSAVQAAKIKETVRVAAPAVTSAAPAPVAKGPVRMTPMYSVVVQNELFHNGNVEAWKKIVASYKAKYPQLEVYIYYDGERILDINSLFKWGKVKHGSSIQFAVAGTDIKDVAKLQRYLIQGASHQFEAFLHGPVNNVLKLF
;
A
#
# COMPACT_ATOMS: atom_id res chain seq x y z
N MET A 1 1.86 6.97 35.48
CA MET A 1 3.08 6.15 35.50
C MET A 1 2.68 4.71 35.81
N THR A 2 2.26 3.96 34.81
CA THR A 2 2.13 2.50 34.91
C THR A 2 3.30 1.95 34.13
N LYS A 3 4.31 1.58 34.92
CA LYS A 3 5.64 1.16 34.53
C LYS A 3 5.53 -0.21 33.86
N ASP A 4 6.19 -0.36 32.72
CA ASP A 4 6.41 -1.60 31.99
C ASP A 4 6.67 -2.78 32.93
N MET A 5 5.64 -3.60 33.18
CA MET A 5 5.85 -4.99 33.55
C MET A 5 6.17 -5.70 32.24
N THR A 6 7.46 -5.93 32.07
CA THR A 6 8.11 -6.80 31.11
C THR A 6 7.19 -7.90 30.56
N ASN A 7 7.08 -7.93 29.23
CA ASN A 7 6.44 -8.92 28.35
C ASN A 7 6.99 -10.37 28.50
N LEU A 8 7.36 -10.81 29.70
CA LEU A 8 7.80 -12.17 30.00
C LEU A 8 6.62 -13.16 30.11
N GLU A 9 5.39 -12.66 30.26
CA GLU A 9 4.18 -13.49 30.18
C GLU A 9 4.05 -14.23 28.85
N VAL A 10 4.54 -13.63 27.75
CA VAL A 10 4.65 -14.30 26.45
C VAL A 10 5.47 -15.59 26.55
N LEU A 11 6.48 -15.65 27.41
CA LEU A 11 7.29 -16.86 27.58
C LEU A 11 6.63 -17.93 28.46
N SER A 12 5.56 -17.58 29.20
CA SER A 12 4.87 -18.51 30.12
C SER A 12 4.03 -19.57 29.39
N THR A 13 3.70 -19.34 28.12
CA THR A 13 2.95 -20.29 27.28
C THR A 13 3.84 -20.85 26.18
N ARG A 14 3.61 -22.12 25.79
CA ARG A 14 4.33 -22.74 24.66
C ARG A 14 4.18 -21.94 23.36
N ALA A 15 2.99 -21.36 23.14
CA ALA A 15 2.71 -20.57 21.95
C ALA A 15 3.54 -19.27 21.93
N GLY A 16 3.54 -18.51 23.03
CA GLY A 16 4.30 -17.27 23.10
C GLY A 16 5.82 -17.50 23.17
N PHE A 17 6.29 -18.57 23.82
CA PHE A 17 7.70 -18.98 23.78
C PHE A 17 8.17 -19.26 22.35
N ASN A 18 7.40 -20.06 21.59
CA ASN A 18 7.72 -20.34 20.20
C ASN A 18 7.68 -19.09 19.32
N SER A 19 6.77 -18.16 19.59
CA SER A 19 6.71 -16.86 18.92
C SER A 19 7.97 -16.04 19.20
N ALA A 20 8.38 -15.93 20.46
CA ALA A 20 9.59 -15.22 20.86
C ALA A 20 10.86 -15.82 20.23
N VAL A 21 10.98 -17.16 20.20
CA VAL A 21 12.12 -17.84 19.56
C VAL A 21 12.15 -17.58 18.05
N ARG A 22 11.00 -17.62 17.35
CA ARG A 22 10.94 -17.25 15.93
C ARG A 22 11.39 -15.81 15.71
N HIS A 23 10.93 -14.89 16.55
CA HIS A 23 11.33 -13.49 16.48
C HIS A 23 12.84 -13.31 16.69
N ILE A 24 13.43 -13.94 17.71
CA ILE A 24 14.87 -13.86 17.98
C ILE A 24 15.69 -14.40 16.80
N LYS A 25 15.32 -15.58 16.28
CA LYS A 25 15.99 -16.17 15.11
C LYS A 25 15.93 -15.26 13.89
N LYS A 26 14.80 -14.57 13.69
CA LYS A 26 14.64 -13.66 12.58
C LYS A 26 15.48 -12.40 12.73
N THR A 27 15.50 -11.80 13.93
CA THR A 27 16.39 -10.68 14.25
C THR A 27 17.85 -11.06 14.01
N ILE A 28 18.28 -12.25 14.44
CA ILE A 28 19.62 -12.77 14.18
C ILE A 28 19.88 -12.90 12.66
N SER A 29 18.93 -13.42 11.90
CA SER A 29 19.04 -13.51 10.43
C SER A 29 19.16 -12.13 9.75
N ILE A 30 18.43 -11.11 10.22
CA ILE A 30 18.60 -9.72 9.76
C ILE A 30 20.01 -9.24 10.12
N ILE A 31 20.46 -9.48 11.35
CA ILE A 31 21.81 -9.10 11.78
C ILE A 31 22.89 -9.77 10.93
N GLU A 32 22.73 -11.03 10.55
CA GLU A 32 23.67 -11.78 9.72
C GLU A 32 23.66 -11.35 8.26
N SER A 33 22.49 -10.97 7.73
CA SER A 33 22.33 -10.53 6.33
C SER A 33 22.75 -9.07 6.10
N VAL A 34 22.77 -8.25 7.15
CA VAL A 34 23.26 -6.87 7.10
C VAL A 34 24.80 -6.86 7.05
N GLY A 35 25.31 -6.45 5.88
CA GLY A 35 26.73 -6.44 5.54
C GLY A 35 26.99 -5.76 4.18
N VAL A 36 28.13 -6.07 3.54
CA VAL A 36 28.72 -5.31 2.41
C VAL A 36 27.78 -5.00 1.24
N ASN A 37 26.73 -5.81 1.00
CA ASN A 37 25.98 -5.78 -0.26
C ASN A 37 24.44 -5.73 -0.11
N LYS A 38 23.93 -5.47 1.10
CA LYS A 38 22.50 -5.26 1.34
C LYS A 38 22.29 -4.14 2.36
N ASN A 39 21.54 -3.12 1.96
CA ASN A 39 21.13 -2.02 2.83
C ASN A 39 20.03 -2.52 3.79
N LEU A 40 20.01 -1.99 5.01
CA LEU A 40 19.05 -2.42 6.03
C LEU A 40 17.61 -2.03 5.68
N ALA A 41 17.39 -0.87 5.06
CA ALA A 41 16.06 -0.47 4.62
C ALA A 41 15.54 -1.41 3.53
N ASP A 42 16.37 -1.78 2.55
CA ASP A 42 16.02 -2.77 1.53
C ASP A 42 15.59 -4.11 2.16
N LEU A 43 16.31 -4.57 3.19
CA LEU A 43 15.97 -5.79 3.91
C LEU A 43 14.64 -5.66 4.65
N LEU A 44 14.42 -4.54 5.35
CA LEU A 44 13.16 -4.30 6.05
C LEU A 44 11.98 -4.20 5.07
N PHE A 45 12.19 -3.58 3.92
CA PHE A 45 11.20 -3.48 2.85
C PHE A 45 10.91 -4.86 2.21
N GLU A 46 11.92 -5.69 1.95
CA GLU A 46 11.76 -7.08 1.48
C GLU A 46 10.98 -7.95 2.50
N LEU A 47 11.14 -7.70 3.79
CA LEU A 47 10.46 -8.42 4.86
C LEU A 47 8.99 -8.02 5.03
N GLY A 48 8.61 -6.80 4.65
CA GLY A 48 7.25 -6.26 4.80
C GLY A 48 6.84 -5.95 6.25
N ASP A 49 5.75 -5.19 6.40
CA ASP A 49 5.30 -4.61 7.67
C ASP A 49 4.61 -5.59 8.64
N GLU A 50 4.25 -6.81 8.20
CA GLU A 50 3.53 -7.78 9.04
C GLU A 50 4.39 -8.35 10.19
N GLU A 51 5.71 -8.12 10.22
CA GLU A 51 6.62 -8.96 11.00
C GLU A 51 7.50 -8.22 12.03
N VAL A 52 7.56 -6.88 12.03
CA VAL A 52 8.40 -6.09 12.97
C VAL A 52 7.70 -4.79 13.40
N SER A 53 7.40 -4.64 14.69
CA SER A 53 6.80 -3.40 15.21
C SER A 53 7.78 -2.22 15.14
N GLY A 54 7.29 -0.98 14.99
CA GLY A 54 8.13 0.24 14.87
C GLY A 54 9.19 0.39 15.96
N ASP A 55 8.86 0.07 17.22
CA ASP A 55 9.84 0.11 18.34
C ASP A 55 10.99 -0.89 18.14
N ARG A 56 10.71 -2.05 17.54
CA ARG A 56 11.75 -3.04 17.22
C ARG A 56 12.60 -2.58 16.05
N ILE A 57 12.00 -1.90 15.05
CA ILE A 57 12.75 -1.30 13.95
C ILE A 57 13.71 -0.24 14.49
N ALA A 58 13.28 0.63 15.42
CA ALA A 58 14.15 1.62 16.05
C ALA A 58 15.37 0.98 16.74
N LEU A 59 15.16 -0.12 17.49
CA LEU A 59 16.23 -0.88 18.12
C LEU A 59 17.19 -1.50 17.08
N LEU A 60 16.65 -2.08 16.00
CA LEU A 60 17.44 -2.65 14.92
C LEU A 60 18.30 -1.57 14.24
N LEU A 61 17.74 -0.41 13.92
CA LEU A 61 18.48 0.71 13.34
C LEU A 61 19.66 1.11 14.22
N ARG A 62 19.44 1.24 15.53
CA ARG A 62 20.51 1.60 16.47
C ARG A 62 21.59 0.52 16.54
N ILE A 63 21.22 -0.71 16.84
CA ILE A 63 22.16 -1.81 17.06
C ILE A 63 22.96 -2.11 15.78
N LEU A 64 22.28 -2.11 14.62
CA LEU A 64 22.91 -2.49 13.36
C LEU A 64 23.68 -1.35 12.73
N LEU A 65 23.04 -0.20 12.53
CA LEU A 65 23.68 0.88 11.80
C LEU A 65 24.71 1.57 12.68
N VAL A 66 24.36 1.90 13.92
CA VAL A 66 25.25 2.69 14.79
C VAL A 66 26.26 1.80 15.50
N ASP A 67 25.80 0.79 16.26
CA ASP A 67 26.70 0.07 17.16
C ASP A 67 27.55 -0.98 16.41
N LYS A 68 26.96 -1.74 15.46
CA LYS A 68 27.67 -2.76 14.67
C LYS A 68 28.46 -2.18 13.49
N LEU A 69 27.84 -1.31 12.69
CA LEU A 69 28.44 -0.79 11.44
C LEU A 69 29.07 0.60 11.57
N GLY A 70 28.87 1.30 12.70
CA GLY A 70 29.51 2.60 12.95
C GLY A 70 28.97 3.76 12.10
N TYR A 71 27.72 3.69 11.62
CA TYR A 71 27.09 4.73 10.80
C TYR A 71 26.94 6.02 11.60
N LYS A 72 27.05 7.16 10.90
CA LYS A 72 26.73 8.47 11.47
C LYS A 72 25.24 8.73 11.32
N ALA A 73 24.61 9.17 12.41
CA ALA A 73 23.21 9.54 12.43
C ALA A 73 23.08 11.07 12.52
N PHE A 74 22.16 11.63 11.76
CA PHE A 74 21.75 13.03 11.84
C PHE A 74 20.23 13.09 11.96
N SER A 75 19.71 13.78 12.96
CA SER A 75 18.28 13.91 13.21
C SER A 75 17.85 15.37 13.10
N THR A 76 16.72 15.62 12.44
CA THR A 76 16.11 16.95 12.36
C THR A 76 14.59 16.84 12.40
N ASN A 77 13.93 17.89 12.88
CA ASN A 77 12.49 18.05 12.70
C ASN A 77 12.26 18.88 11.44
N LEU A 78 11.43 18.36 10.53
CA LEU A 78 11.20 18.99 9.23
C LEU A 78 10.56 20.38 9.39
N SER A 79 11.10 21.36 8.69
CA SER A 79 10.62 22.76 8.75
C SER A 79 9.64 23.09 7.62
N SER A 80 9.71 22.35 6.51
CA SER A 80 8.89 22.49 5.30
C SER A 80 8.01 21.26 5.07
N VAL A 81 7.07 21.39 4.13
CA VAL A 81 6.27 20.25 3.65
C VAL A 81 6.85 19.82 2.31
N ILE A 82 7.10 18.52 2.14
CA ILE A 82 7.45 17.94 0.85
C ILE A 82 6.32 17.02 0.43
N GLU A 83 5.62 17.37 -0.66
CA GLU A 83 4.50 16.59 -1.17
C GLU A 83 4.97 15.27 -1.81
N ASP A 84 6.10 15.30 -2.52
CA ASP A 84 6.65 14.14 -3.21
C ASP A 84 8.15 13.95 -2.92
N PRO A 85 8.51 13.12 -1.92
CA PRO A 85 9.91 12.81 -1.62
C PRO A 85 10.56 11.89 -2.67
N THR A 86 9.79 11.25 -3.56
CA THR A 86 10.34 10.28 -4.53
C THR A 86 11.24 10.96 -5.56
N ALA A 87 11.00 12.24 -5.86
CA ALA A 87 11.85 13.04 -6.74
C ALA A 87 13.29 13.15 -6.23
N LEU A 88 13.51 13.09 -4.92
CA LEU A 88 14.85 13.17 -4.32
C LEU A 88 15.70 11.92 -4.64
N SER A 89 15.06 10.78 -4.92
CA SER A 89 15.77 9.54 -5.28
C SER A 89 16.68 9.72 -6.49
N GLN A 90 16.29 10.57 -7.45
CA GLN A 90 17.08 10.84 -8.66
C GLN A 90 18.47 11.38 -8.34
N GLU A 91 18.61 12.14 -7.24
CA GLU A 91 19.89 12.65 -6.78
C GLU A 91 20.61 11.62 -5.90
N PHE A 92 19.91 10.97 -4.96
CA PHE A 92 20.52 9.99 -4.06
C PHE A 92 21.06 8.75 -4.77
N VAL A 93 20.45 8.32 -5.88
CA VAL A 93 20.98 7.22 -6.72
C VAL A 93 22.38 7.52 -7.24
N LYS A 94 22.71 8.79 -7.45
CA LYS A 94 24.06 9.20 -7.88
C LYS A 94 25.08 9.08 -6.76
N TRP A 95 24.67 9.06 -5.50
CA TRP A 95 25.57 9.01 -4.34
C TRP A 95 26.06 7.58 -4.14
N LYS A 96 27.24 7.27 -4.69
CA LYS A 96 27.84 5.94 -4.62
C LYS A 96 28.86 5.78 -3.51
N ALA A 97 29.28 6.87 -2.87
CA ALA A 97 30.33 6.86 -1.83
C ALA A 97 29.84 6.37 -0.46
N VAL A 98 28.54 6.49 -0.20
CA VAL A 98 27.91 6.21 1.09
C VAL A 98 26.69 5.32 0.93
N ASP A 99 26.46 4.50 1.93
CA ASP A 99 25.19 3.83 2.17
C ASP A 99 24.28 4.76 2.98
N LEU A 100 22.99 4.81 2.64
CA LEU A 100 22.02 5.71 3.27
C LEU A 100 20.79 4.93 3.74
N VAL A 101 20.34 5.22 4.95
CA VAL A 101 19.05 4.76 5.47
C VAL A 101 18.36 5.97 6.09
N VAL A 102 17.10 6.17 5.75
CA VAL A 102 16.28 7.26 6.30
C VAL A 102 15.17 6.65 7.13
N ALA A 103 14.97 7.18 8.33
CA ALA A 103 13.90 6.81 9.22
C ALA A 103 13.03 8.04 9.49
N TYR A 104 11.73 7.91 9.29
CA TYR A 104 10.76 8.99 9.35
C TYR A 104 9.64 8.62 10.33
N GLN A 105 9.39 9.50 11.30
CA GLN A 105 8.36 9.29 12.31
C GLN A 105 7.04 9.91 11.84
N HIS A 106 6.21 9.11 11.19
CA HIS A 106 4.87 9.53 10.78
C HIS A 106 3.91 9.53 11.99
N PRO A 107 3.02 10.52 12.13
CA PRO A 107 2.08 10.61 13.27
C PRO A 107 1.11 9.42 13.33
N ASP A 108 0.56 9.01 12.18
CA ASP A 108 -0.42 7.92 12.10
C ASP A 108 0.21 6.52 11.92
N MET A 109 1.22 6.37 11.05
CA MET A 109 1.83 5.08 10.70
C MET A 109 3.02 4.70 11.59
N GLY A 110 3.52 5.63 12.42
CA GLY A 110 4.70 5.39 13.26
C GLY A 110 6.01 5.48 12.48
N LEU A 111 6.99 4.67 12.87
CA LEU A 111 8.33 4.70 12.30
C LEU A 111 8.36 4.00 10.92
N LEU A 112 8.62 4.78 9.88
CA LEU A 112 8.85 4.30 8.52
C LEU A 112 10.34 4.36 8.19
N VAL A 113 10.84 3.37 7.45
CA VAL A 113 12.26 3.30 7.05
C VAL A 113 12.35 3.10 5.56
N ALA A 114 13.23 3.87 4.90
CA ALA A 114 13.45 3.76 3.47
C ALA A 114 14.91 4.00 3.11
N ASN A 115 15.36 3.33 2.06
CA ASN A 115 16.56 3.67 1.32
C ASN A 115 16.22 4.85 0.40
N PRO A 116 16.82 6.04 0.58
CA PRO A 116 16.49 7.20 -0.23
C PRO A 116 16.91 7.05 -1.70
N LYS A 117 17.72 6.05 -2.02
CA LYS A 117 18.07 5.70 -3.40
C LYS A 117 16.97 4.89 -4.10
N MET A 118 15.97 4.39 -3.37
CA MET A 118 14.85 3.64 -3.92
C MET A 118 13.58 4.49 -3.91
N PRO A 119 13.01 4.82 -5.09
CA PRO A 119 11.79 5.61 -5.16
C PRO A 119 10.58 4.87 -4.60
N GLU A 120 10.54 3.54 -4.77
CA GLU A 120 9.43 2.69 -4.27
C GLU A 120 9.40 2.69 -2.73
N GLU A 121 10.56 2.64 -2.07
CA GLU A 121 10.63 2.77 -0.61
C GLU A 121 10.32 4.18 -0.14
N LEU A 122 10.83 5.23 -0.81
CA LEU A 122 10.50 6.61 -0.47
C LEU A 122 9.02 6.94 -0.66
N ALA A 123 8.33 6.26 -1.59
CA ALA A 123 6.89 6.43 -1.77
C ALA A 123 6.09 6.01 -0.53
N SER A 124 6.63 5.09 0.30
CA SER A 124 6.00 4.68 1.56
C SER A 124 5.87 5.83 2.56
N PHE A 125 6.73 6.85 2.48
CA PHE A 125 6.68 8.01 3.38
C PHE A 125 5.50 8.93 3.07
N GLY A 126 4.97 8.90 1.84
CA GLY A 126 3.97 9.86 1.37
C GLY A 126 4.47 11.29 1.45
N ALA A 127 3.59 12.23 1.81
CA ALA A 127 3.96 13.63 2.01
C ALA A 127 4.61 13.82 3.39
N LEU A 128 5.82 14.39 3.41
CA LEU A 128 6.53 14.76 4.62
C LEU A 128 5.98 16.10 5.14
N ARG A 129 5.56 16.17 6.40
CA ARG A 129 4.96 17.37 7.00
C ARG A 129 5.91 18.04 7.98
N LYS A 130 5.53 19.27 8.37
CA LYS A 130 6.28 20.07 9.32
C LYS A 130 6.26 19.42 10.71
N ARG A 131 7.38 19.57 11.42
CA ARG A 131 7.65 19.13 12.80
C ARG A 131 7.73 17.62 12.99
N GLU A 132 7.67 16.84 11.93
CA GLU A 132 7.91 15.40 11.99
C GLU A 132 9.40 15.11 12.04
N LEU A 133 9.76 14.04 12.75
CA LEU A 133 11.16 13.67 12.98
C LEU A 133 11.68 12.87 11.79
N LEU A 134 12.81 13.31 11.25
CA LEU A 134 13.58 12.59 10.24
C LEU A 134 14.96 12.27 10.81
N VAL A 135 15.38 11.02 10.68
CA VAL A 135 16.72 10.56 11.07
C VAL A 135 17.38 9.94 9.85
N ILE A 136 18.58 10.40 9.54
CA ILE A 136 19.36 9.94 8.39
C ILE A 136 20.62 9.26 8.90
N TYR A 137 20.80 8.02 8.50
CA TYR A 137 21.97 7.22 8.78
C TYR A 137 22.83 7.13 7.52
N ALA A 138 24.10 7.46 7.65
CA ALA A 138 25.08 7.39 6.57
C ALA A 138 26.31 6.59 7.00
N GLY A 139 26.73 5.64 6.17
CA GLY A 139 27.86 4.78 6.49
C GLY A 139 28.52 4.17 5.27
N LYS A 140 29.48 3.27 5.52
CA LYS A 140 30.22 2.55 4.47
C LYS A 140 30.16 1.04 4.66
N ALA A 141 29.03 0.53 5.18
CA ALA A 141 28.81 -0.87 5.56
C ALA A 141 29.94 -1.44 6.44
N ASN A 142 31.00 -1.99 5.85
CA ASN A 142 32.11 -2.63 6.57
C ASN A 142 33.29 -1.70 6.87
N LYS A 143 33.28 -0.46 6.38
CA LYS A 143 34.32 0.54 6.71
C LYS A 143 33.80 1.52 7.75
N PRO A 144 34.67 2.00 8.65
CA PRO A 144 34.27 3.04 9.60
C PRO A 144 33.72 4.26 8.85
N ALA A 145 32.71 4.90 9.43
CA ALA A 145 32.14 6.09 8.85
C ALA A 145 33.07 7.30 9.07
N ASP A 146 33.42 7.96 7.97
CA ASP A 146 34.28 9.16 7.98
C ASP A 146 33.43 10.44 8.06
N GLU A 147 34.09 11.59 8.16
CA GLU A 147 33.44 12.92 8.09
C GLU A 147 32.58 13.10 6.84
N LEU A 148 32.91 12.42 5.74
CA LEU A 148 32.11 12.42 4.52
C LEU A 148 30.71 11.82 4.75
N CYS A 149 30.57 10.81 5.60
CA CYS A 149 29.28 10.23 5.96
C CYS A 149 28.43 11.22 6.77
N GLN A 150 29.06 11.96 7.70
CA GLN A 150 28.36 12.98 8.46
C GLN A 150 27.86 14.12 7.55
N LYS A 151 28.72 14.63 6.67
CA LYS A 151 28.35 15.64 5.66
C LYS A 151 27.26 15.12 4.71
N ALA A 152 27.29 13.83 4.36
CA ALA A 152 26.25 13.22 3.54
C ALA A 152 24.89 13.22 4.26
N ALA A 153 24.85 12.86 5.54
CA ALA A 153 23.62 12.85 6.33
C ALA A 153 23.03 14.27 6.49
N GLU A 154 23.88 15.27 6.77
CA GLU A 154 23.47 16.68 6.84
C GLU A 154 22.96 17.21 5.50
N THR A 155 23.68 16.91 4.41
CA THR A 155 23.28 17.32 3.04
C THR A 155 21.97 16.65 2.64
N ALA A 156 21.77 15.38 3.01
CA ALA A 156 20.54 14.66 2.77
C ALA A 156 19.38 15.31 3.54
N ALA A 157 19.58 15.70 4.80
CA ALA A 157 18.56 16.39 5.58
C ALA A 157 18.15 17.72 4.93
N GLN A 158 19.13 18.50 4.43
CA GLN A 158 18.85 19.73 3.69
C GLN A 158 18.04 19.48 2.40
N LEU A 159 18.31 18.38 1.68
CA LEU A 159 17.50 17.98 0.52
C LEU A 159 16.06 17.61 0.93
N PHE A 160 15.89 16.92 2.05
CA PHE A 160 14.57 16.62 2.65
C PHE A 160 13.88 17.84 3.27
N GLU A 161 14.55 18.99 3.36
CA GLU A 161 13.93 20.28 3.68
C GLU A 161 13.57 21.09 2.42
N GLY A 162 13.88 20.56 1.23
CA GLY A 162 13.68 21.25 -0.05
C GLY A 162 14.76 22.29 -0.36
N GLN A 163 15.85 22.30 0.42
CA GLN A 163 17.01 23.15 0.14
C GLN A 163 17.83 22.56 -1.02
N LYS A 164 18.62 23.41 -1.69
CA LYS A 164 19.55 23.00 -2.76
C LYS A 164 20.99 23.15 -2.27
N PRO A 165 21.48 22.23 -1.42
CA PRO A 165 22.81 22.34 -0.86
C PRO A 165 23.91 22.03 -1.88
N LYS A 166 25.12 22.52 -1.61
CA LYS A 166 26.29 22.23 -2.44
C LYS A 166 26.75 20.79 -2.19
N ILE A 167 26.42 19.89 -3.12
CA ILE A 167 26.75 18.46 -3.01
C ILE A 167 28.25 18.25 -3.26
N SER A 168 28.92 17.56 -2.34
CA SER A 168 30.34 17.25 -2.48
C SER A 168 30.57 16.26 -3.63
N PRO A 169 31.47 16.55 -4.60
CA PRO A 169 31.76 15.65 -5.72
C PRO A 169 32.26 14.26 -5.29
N ALA A 170 32.81 14.16 -4.07
CA ALA A 170 33.26 12.90 -3.50
C ALA A 170 32.12 11.90 -3.28
N LEU A 171 30.87 12.37 -3.12
CA LEU A 171 29.69 11.50 -2.92
C LEU A 171 29.37 10.65 -4.16
N TYR A 172 29.75 11.10 -5.35
CA TYR A 172 29.48 10.40 -6.61
C TYR A 172 30.45 9.23 -6.87
N LYS A 173 31.51 9.08 -6.07
CA LYS A 173 32.55 8.05 -6.27
C LYS A 173 32.42 6.94 -5.23
N GLY A 174 32.03 5.74 -5.67
CA GLY A 174 32.02 4.55 -4.82
C GLY A 174 31.20 3.40 -5.39
N ASN A 175 30.84 2.45 -4.53
CA ASN A 175 30.26 1.17 -4.91
C ASN A 175 28.84 0.95 -4.38
N PHE A 176 28.29 1.90 -3.61
CA PHE A 176 26.95 1.80 -3.02
C PHE A 176 25.89 2.11 -4.07
N THR A 177 25.49 1.08 -4.81
CA THR A 177 24.43 1.13 -5.82
C THR A 177 23.27 0.22 -5.41
N VAL A 178 22.06 0.63 -5.78
CA VAL A 178 20.85 -0.15 -5.51
C VAL A 178 20.80 -1.34 -6.48
N LYS A 179 20.53 -2.54 -5.96
CA LYS A 179 20.11 -3.67 -6.80
C LYS A 179 18.63 -3.47 -7.10
N SER A 180 18.28 -3.11 -8.35
CA SER A 180 16.88 -3.02 -8.74
C SER A 180 16.19 -4.37 -8.51
N LEU A 181 15.14 -4.39 -7.69
CA LEU A 181 14.21 -5.52 -7.68
C LEU A 181 13.72 -5.72 -9.12
N LYS A 182 13.92 -6.94 -9.66
CA LYS A 182 13.46 -7.29 -11.01
C LYS A 182 11.95 -7.09 -11.05
N LYS A 183 11.48 -6.00 -11.68
CA LYS A 183 10.11 -5.90 -12.17
C LYS A 183 9.87 -7.08 -13.11
N THR A 184 9.04 -8.03 -12.67
CA THR A 184 8.35 -8.94 -13.58
C THR A 184 7.65 -8.06 -14.61
N PRO A 185 7.98 -8.14 -15.91
CA PRO A 185 7.39 -7.25 -16.89
C PRO A 185 5.90 -7.54 -16.98
N GLU A 186 5.09 -6.52 -16.68
CA GLU A 186 3.68 -6.51 -17.03
C GLU A 186 3.53 -6.85 -18.52
N PRO A 187 2.55 -7.70 -18.89
CA PRO A 187 2.35 -8.08 -20.27
C PRO A 187 1.95 -6.84 -21.08
N LYS A 188 2.87 -6.37 -21.91
CA LYS A 188 2.62 -5.30 -22.88
C LYS A 188 1.47 -5.75 -23.79
N THR A 189 0.32 -5.10 -23.62
CA THR A 189 -0.79 -5.09 -24.56
C THR A 189 -0.25 -4.71 -25.94
N ALA A 190 -0.29 -5.67 -26.85
CA ALA A 190 0.11 -5.47 -28.23
C ALA A 190 -0.88 -4.55 -28.93
N ALA A 191 -0.44 -3.34 -29.28
CA ALA A 191 -1.14 -2.50 -30.25
C ALA A 191 -1.07 -3.13 -31.66
N PRO A 192 -2.12 -3.02 -32.50
CA PRO A 192 -2.23 -3.78 -33.74
C PRO A 192 -1.33 -3.19 -34.83
N ARG A 193 -0.40 -3.99 -35.34
CA ARG A 193 0.48 -3.60 -36.44
C ARG A 193 -0.19 -3.93 -37.78
N VAL A 194 -0.62 -2.89 -38.48
CA VAL A 194 -1.08 -2.91 -39.88
C VAL A 194 -0.06 -3.62 -40.76
N LYS A 195 -0.50 -4.62 -41.55
CA LYS A 195 0.30 -5.23 -42.62
C LYS A 195 -0.42 -5.10 -43.96
N LYS A 196 0.28 -4.47 -44.90
CA LYS A 196 -0.06 -4.32 -46.33
C LYS A 196 -0.02 -5.67 -47.05
N ALA A 197 -0.86 -5.80 -48.08
CA ALA A 197 -0.86 -6.89 -49.07
C ALA A 197 0.40 -6.90 -49.95
N PRO A 198 0.72 -8.05 -50.61
CA PRO A 198 0.37 -8.15 -52.04
C PRO A 198 -0.03 -9.56 -52.58
N VAL A 199 -1.08 -9.57 -53.39
CA VAL A 199 -1.26 -10.08 -54.78
C VAL A 199 -0.74 -11.47 -55.26
N ARG A 200 -1.73 -12.30 -55.66
CA ARG A 200 -1.91 -13.29 -56.77
C ARG A 200 -1.35 -14.74 -56.74
N ALA A 201 -2.29 -15.63 -57.12
CA ALA A 201 -2.26 -17.09 -57.27
C ALA A 201 -1.76 -17.57 -58.66
N PRO A 202 -1.73 -18.89 -58.99
CA PRO A 202 -2.95 -19.62 -59.43
C PRO A 202 -3.07 -21.16 -59.17
N LYS A 203 -4.34 -21.61 -59.06
CA LYS A 203 -5.05 -22.85 -59.55
C LYS A 203 -4.66 -24.31 -59.14
N ARG A 204 -5.58 -24.95 -58.37
CA ARG A 204 -6.33 -26.28 -58.44
C ARG A 204 -5.79 -27.47 -59.29
N PRO A 205 -6.18 -28.78 -59.08
CA PRO A 205 -7.52 -29.27 -58.63
C PRO A 205 -7.61 -30.58 -57.75
N VAL A 206 -8.79 -30.78 -57.10
CA VAL A 206 -9.61 -32.05 -56.89
C VAL A 206 -8.96 -33.22 -56.09
N ARG A 207 -9.57 -33.84 -55.05
CA ARG A 207 -10.72 -34.78 -55.13
C ARG A 207 -11.28 -35.21 -53.75
N SER A 208 -12.59 -35.44 -53.78
CA SER A 208 -13.59 -36.04 -52.86
C SER A 208 -13.24 -37.17 -51.87
N GLY A 209 -14.03 -37.19 -50.78
CA GLY A 209 -14.67 -38.37 -50.16
C GLY A 209 -15.45 -37.92 -48.91
N ARG A 210 -16.79 -37.69 -48.92
CA ARG A 210 -17.90 -38.64 -48.68
C ARG A 210 -17.55 -39.68 -47.60
N SER A 211 -18.28 -39.80 -46.47
CA SER A 211 -19.74 -39.95 -46.29
C SER A 211 -20.22 -39.18 -45.04
N ALA A 212 -21.38 -38.51 -44.99
CA ALA A 212 -22.76 -39.01 -45.05
C ALA A 212 -22.98 -40.11 -43.97
N VAL A 213 -23.89 -40.02 -43.02
CA VAL A 213 -25.36 -39.83 -43.11
C VAL A 213 -25.81 -39.50 -41.67
N GLN A 214 -26.50 -38.38 -41.40
CA GLN A 214 -27.98 -38.26 -41.42
C GLN A 214 -28.62 -38.98 -40.21
N ALA A 215 -29.70 -38.54 -39.60
CA ALA A 215 -30.72 -37.55 -39.93
C ALA A 215 -31.47 -37.28 -38.60
N ALA A 216 -31.87 -36.05 -38.30
CA ALA A 216 -33.21 -35.50 -38.59
C ALA A 216 -34.27 -35.94 -37.54
N LYS A 217 -35.31 -35.17 -37.18
CA LYS A 217 -35.91 -33.95 -37.75
C LYS A 217 -36.84 -33.37 -36.64
N ILE A 218 -36.79 -32.09 -36.30
CA ILE A 218 -37.67 -30.96 -36.70
C ILE A 218 -39.18 -31.20 -36.51
N LYS A 219 -39.85 -30.28 -35.78
CA LYS A 219 -41.01 -29.43 -36.16
C LYS A 219 -41.88 -29.11 -34.93
N GLU A 220 -42.57 -27.98 -34.76
CA GLU A 220 -42.63 -26.64 -35.37
C GLU A 220 -43.62 -25.83 -34.48
N THR A 221 -43.33 -24.54 -34.27
CA THR A 221 -44.25 -23.40 -34.02
C THR A 221 -45.53 -23.52 -33.17
N VAL A 222 -45.64 -22.65 -32.16
CA VAL A 222 -46.76 -21.68 -32.02
C VAL A 222 -46.24 -20.37 -31.42
N ARG A 223 -46.59 -19.24 -32.05
CA ARG A 223 -46.44 -17.86 -31.56
C ARG A 223 -47.67 -17.48 -30.74
N VAL A 224 -47.48 -16.89 -29.55
CA VAL A 224 -48.44 -15.96 -28.91
C VAL A 224 -47.66 -14.83 -28.22
N ALA A 225 -48.28 -13.65 -28.22
CA ALA A 225 -47.73 -12.31 -28.08
C ALA A 225 -47.27 -11.88 -26.66
N ALA A 226 -46.54 -10.76 -26.65
CA ALA A 226 -45.92 -10.05 -25.53
C ALA A 226 -46.91 -9.55 -24.46
N PRO A 227 -46.38 -9.12 -23.29
CA PRO A 227 -46.23 -7.68 -23.14
C PRO A 227 -44.82 -7.24 -22.72
N ALA A 228 -44.54 -6.00 -23.11
CA ALA A 228 -43.29 -5.28 -22.94
C ALA A 228 -42.95 -5.00 -21.47
N VAL A 229 -41.68 -5.15 -21.12
CA VAL A 229 -41.04 -4.29 -20.12
C VAL A 229 -39.67 -3.91 -20.66
N THR A 230 -39.57 -2.67 -21.09
CA THR A 230 -38.35 -1.95 -21.44
C THR A 230 -37.42 -1.89 -20.23
N SER A 231 -36.30 -2.60 -20.26
CA SER A 231 -35.10 -2.22 -19.50
C SER A 231 -34.04 -1.77 -20.51
N ALA A 232 -34.12 -0.48 -20.86
CA ALA A 232 -33.01 0.19 -21.52
C ALA A 232 -31.81 0.14 -20.58
N ALA A 233 -30.79 -0.64 -20.93
CA ALA A 233 -29.46 -0.52 -20.35
C ALA A 233 -28.94 0.89 -20.67
N PRO A 234 -28.57 1.73 -19.68
CA PRO A 234 -27.91 2.98 -19.99
C PRO A 234 -26.50 2.69 -20.51
N ALA A 235 -26.20 3.26 -21.67
CA ALA A 235 -24.87 3.29 -22.27
C ALA A 235 -23.84 3.92 -21.30
N PRO A 236 -22.57 3.50 -21.34
CA PRO A 236 -21.54 4.04 -20.48
C PRO A 236 -21.28 5.50 -20.86
N VAL A 237 -21.68 6.42 -19.98
CA VAL A 237 -21.36 7.84 -20.10
C VAL A 237 -19.87 8.00 -19.86
N ALA A 238 -19.16 8.60 -20.83
CA ALA A 238 -17.75 8.87 -20.78
C ALA A 238 -17.40 9.65 -19.49
N LYS A 239 -16.62 9.03 -18.61
CA LYS A 239 -16.19 9.64 -17.34
C LYS A 239 -15.12 10.70 -17.64
N GLY A 240 -15.47 11.97 -17.41
CA GLY A 240 -14.46 13.02 -17.17
C GLY A 240 -13.59 12.68 -15.96
N PRO A 241 -12.52 13.46 -15.68
CA PRO A 241 -11.58 13.15 -14.60
C PRO A 241 -12.33 13.08 -13.27
N VAL A 242 -12.45 11.86 -12.74
CA VAL A 242 -13.19 11.59 -11.51
C VAL A 242 -12.41 12.22 -10.35
N ARG A 243 -12.97 13.28 -9.76
CA ARG A 243 -12.43 13.87 -8.55
C ARG A 243 -12.63 12.88 -7.39
N MET A 244 -11.59 12.67 -6.61
CA MET A 244 -11.58 11.79 -5.44
C MET A 244 -11.16 12.57 -4.21
N THR A 245 -11.80 12.32 -3.07
CA THR A 245 -11.39 12.90 -1.80
C THR A 245 -10.03 12.34 -1.35
N PRO A 246 -9.36 12.99 -0.39
CA PRO A 246 -8.32 12.33 0.40
C PRO A 246 -8.83 11.02 1.02
N MET A 247 -7.90 10.13 1.35
CA MET A 247 -8.22 8.91 2.10
C MET A 247 -8.42 9.25 3.57
N TYR A 248 -9.63 9.01 4.07
CA TYR A 248 -9.97 9.19 5.48
C TYR A 248 -9.70 7.89 6.23
N SER A 249 -8.90 7.98 7.28
CA SER A 249 -8.56 6.87 8.18
C SER A 249 -9.65 6.66 9.23
N VAL A 250 -10.09 5.41 9.41
CA VAL A 250 -11.03 5.01 10.46
C VAL A 250 -10.39 3.91 11.30
N VAL A 251 -10.05 4.24 12.54
CA VAL A 251 -9.45 3.31 13.49
C VAL A 251 -10.53 2.39 14.08
N VAL A 252 -10.27 1.09 14.06
CA VAL A 252 -11.13 0.08 14.67
C VAL A 252 -10.99 0.14 16.19
N GLN A 253 -12.10 0.42 16.87
CA GLN A 253 -12.12 0.58 18.33
C GLN A 253 -12.51 -0.72 19.06
N ASN A 254 -13.16 -1.66 18.38
CA ASN A 254 -13.47 -2.97 18.96
C ASN A 254 -12.23 -3.86 19.04
N GLU A 255 -12.27 -4.90 19.88
CA GLU A 255 -11.21 -5.92 19.97
C GLU A 255 -10.90 -6.55 18.60
N LEU A 256 -11.95 -6.81 17.82
CA LEU A 256 -11.87 -7.32 16.46
C LEU A 256 -12.92 -6.63 15.58
N PHE A 257 -12.59 -6.43 14.30
CA PHE A 257 -13.59 -6.04 13.31
C PHE A 257 -14.41 -7.26 12.91
N HIS A 258 -15.45 -7.54 13.68
CA HIS A 258 -16.27 -8.74 13.52
C HIS A 258 -17.38 -8.53 12.48
N ASN A 259 -18.14 -9.58 12.18
CA ASN A 259 -19.17 -9.56 11.14
C ASN A 259 -20.20 -8.43 11.32
N GLY A 260 -20.58 -8.12 12.56
CA GLY A 260 -21.45 -6.99 12.87
C GLY A 260 -20.93 -5.63 12.38
N ASN A 261 -19.62 -5.36 12.48
CA ASN A 261 -19.03 -4.12 11.97
C ASN A 261 -19.06 -4.08 10.43
N VAL A 262 -18.78 -5.21 9.79
CA VAL A 262 -18.86 -5.35 8.32
C VAL A 262 -20.29 -5.07 7.82
N GLU A 263 -21.30 -5.65 8.46
CA GLU A 263 -22.71 -5.43 8.11
C GLU A 263 -23.14 -3.97 8.36
N ALA A 264 -22.70 -3.37 9.46
CA ALA A 264 -22.94 -1.95 9.74
C ALA A 264 -22.35 -1.06 8.64
N TRP A 265 -21.08 -1.31 8.26
CA TRP A 265 -20.41 -0.58 7.19
C TRP A 265 -21.11 -0.74 5.84
N LYS A 266 -21.55 -1.96 5.48
CA LYS A 266 -22.35 -2.19 4.27
C LYS A 266 -23.62 -1.37 4.27
N LYS A 267 -24.37 -1.34 5.38
CA LYS A 267 -25.62 -0.58 5.51
C LYS A 267 -25.38 0.93 5.43
N ILE A 268 -24.31 1.44 6.04
CA ILE A 268 -23.91 2.85 5.95
C ILE A 268 -23.56 3.23 4.51
N VAL A 269 -22.71 2.45 3.84
CA VAL A 269 -22.32 2.69 2.44
C VAL A 269 -23.51 2.59 1.50
N ALA A 270 -24.40 1.61 1.71
CA ALA A 270 -25.63 1.47 0.93
C ALA A 270 -26.55 2.69 1.10
N SER A 271 -26.71 3.20 2.33
CA SER A 271 -27.46 4.43 2.60
C SER A 271 -26.88 5.65 1.87
N TYR A 272 -25.55 5.80 1.91
CA TYR A 272 -24.86 6.88 1.22
C TYR A 272 -25.05 6.82 -0.29
N LYS A 273 -24.88 5.62 -0.89
CA LYS A 273 -25.10 5.40 -2.33
C LYS A 273 -26.55 5.57 -2.76
N ALA A 274 -27.51 5.24 -1.90
CA ALA A 274 -28.92 5.44 -2.20
C ALA A 274 -29.29 6.94 -2.29
N LYS A 275 -28.69 7.79 -1.45
CA LYS A 275 -28.87 9.25 -1.55
C LYS A 275 -28.03 9.88 -2.66
N TYR A 276 -26.84 9.36 -2.90
CA TYR A 276 -25.89 9.88 -3.88
C TYR A 276 -25.46 8.81 -4.90
N PRO A 277 -26.33 8.45 -5.87
CA PRO A 277 -26.05 7.36 -6.83
C PRO A 277 -24.81 7.59 -7.71
N GLN A 278 -24.43 8.85 -7.92
CA GLN A 278 -23.26 9.26 -8.70
C GLN A 278 -21.94 9.21 -7.92
N LEU A 279 -21.97 8.96 -6.61
CA LEU A 279 -20.79 8.90 -5.75
C LEU A 279 -20.44 7.45 -5.43
N GLU A 280 -19.16 7.13 -5.60
CA GLU A 280 -18.61 5.81 -5.32
C GLU A 280 -17.76 5.88 -4.06
N VAL A 281 -17.98 4.96 -3.11
CA VAL A 281 -17.17 4.82 -1.90
C VAL A 281 -16.15 3.71 -2.14
N TYR A 282 -14.87 4.05 -2.05
CA TYR A 282 -13.76 3.11 -2.09
C TYR A 282 -13.25 2.86 -0.69
N ILE A 283 -13.05 1.59 -0.35
CA ILE A 283 -12.51 1.16 0.94
C ILE A 283 -11.12 0.59 0.69
N TYR A 284 -10.19 0.95 1.56
CA TYR A 284 -8.81 0.53 1.52
C TYR A 284 -8.44 -0.06 2.87
N TYR A 285 -7.60 -1.08 2.85
CA TYR A 285 -7.01 -1.65 4.03
C TYR A 285 -5.57 -1.97 3.72
N ASP A 286 -4.64 -1.43 4.52
CA ASP A 286 -3.21 -1.62 4.33
C ASP A 286 -2.70 -1.19 2.94
N GLY A 287 -3.19 -0.06 2.45
CA GLY A 287 -2.85 0.47 1.11
C GLY A 287 -3.55 -0.25 -0.06
N GLU A 288 -4.15 -1.42 0.15
CA GLU A 288 -4.86 -2.16 -0.88
C GLU A 288 -6.34 -1.76 -0.97
N ARG A 289 -6.86 -1.65 -2.20
CA ARG A 289 -8.29 -1.40 -2.42
C ARG A 289 -9.10 -2.68 -2.19
N ILE A 290 -10.03 -2.60 -1.25
CA ILE A 290 -10.95 -3.68 -0.91
C ILE A 290 -12.21 -3.58 -1.77
N LEU A 291 -12.40 -4.59 -2.62
CA LEU A 291 -13.59 -4.71 -3.49
C LEU A 291 -14.78 -5.34 -2.75
N ASP A 292 -14.50 -6.28 -1.86
CA ASP A 292 -15.50 -6.96 -1.03
C ASP A 292 -15.21 -6.71 0.45
N ILE A 293 -16.08 -5.93 1.11
CA ILE A 293 -15.96 -5.57 2.53
C ILE A 293 -15.95 -6.81 3.41
N ASN A 294 -16.59 -7.92 3.00
CA ASN A 294 -16.54 -9.19 3.75
C ASN A 294 -15.12 -9.72 3.93
N SER A 295 -14.21 -9.38 3.03
CA SER A 295 -12.82 -9.80 3.13
C SER A 295 -12.10 -9.22 4.36
N LEU A 296 -12.63 -8.15 4.95
CA LEU A 296 -12.12 -7.53 6.20
C LEU A 296 -12.43 -8.37 7.44
N PHE A 297 -13.45 -9.25 7.39
CA PHE A 297 -13.85 -10.11 8.50
C PHE A 297 -12.95 -11.36 8.67
N LYS A 298 -12.03 -11.64 7.73
CA LYS A 298 -11.16 -12.82 7.84
C LYS A 298 -10.40 -12.80 9.17
N TRP A 299 -10.41 -13.93 9.88
CA TRP A 299 -9.94 -14.02 11.28
C TRP A 299 -8.53 -13.43 11.42
N GLY A 300 -8.42 -12.37 12.22
CA GLY A 300 -7.15 -11.71 12.50
C GLY A 300 -6.68 -10.68 11.47
N LYS A 301 -7.43 -10.46 10.37
CA LYS A 301 -7.07 -9.47 9.35
C LYS A 301 -7.18 -8.05 9.88
N VAL A 302 -8.26 -7.72 10.59
CA VAL A 302 -8.50 -6.37 11.13
C VAL A 302 -8.78 -6.47 12.63
N LYS A 303 -7.93 -5.84 13.44
CA LYS A 303 -7.95 -5.89 14.91
C LYS A 303 -8.16 -4.51 15.50
N HIS A 304 -8.32 -4.45 16.82
CA HIS A 304 -8.25 -3.19 17.56
C HIS A 304 -7.02 -2.37 17.15
N GLY A 305 -7.22 -1.07 16.90
CA GLY A 305 -6.16 -0.15 16.50
C GLY A 305 -5.81 -0.19 15.01
N SER A 306 -6.25 -1.19 14.25
CA SER A 306 -6.09 -1.20 12.79
C SER A 306 -6.86 -0.05 12.15
N SER A 307 -6.31 0.55 11.09
CA SER A 307 -7.00 1.57 10.31
C SER A 307 -7.59 0.98 9.03
N ILE A 308 -8.88 1.21 8.83
CA ILE A 308 -9.54 1.02 7.53
C ILE A 308 -9.72 2.41 6.92
N GLN A 309 -9.25 2.59 5.70
CA GLN A 309 -9.32 3.86 5.00
C GLN A 309 -10.51 3.87 4.02
N PHE A 310 -11.06 5.04 3.74
CA PHE A 310 -12.03 5.19 2.66
C PHE A 310 -11.83 6.50 1.90
N ALA A 311 -12.22 6.51 0.62
CA ALA A 311 -12.28 7.69 -0.22
C ALA A 311 -13.60 7.71 -0.98
N VAL A 312 -14.09 8.92 -1.30
CA VAL A 312 -15.29 9.10 -2.13
C VAL A 312 -14.87 9.68 -3.47
N ALA A 313 -15.36 9.09 -4.55
CA ALA A 313 -15.07 9.50 -5.91
C ALA A 313 -16.35 9.81 -6.67
N GLY A 314 -16.36 10.90 -7.42
CA GLY A 314 -17.52 11.29 -8.23
C GLY A 314 -17.60 12.79 -8.47
N THR A 315 -18.74 13.23 -8.99
CA THR A 315 -19.05 14.64 -9.20
C THR A 315 -19.88 15.18 -8.03
N ASP A 316 -19.57 16.40 -7.57
CA ASP A 316 -20.33 17.09 -6.51
C ASP A 316 -20.38 16.30 -5.18
N ILE A 317 -19.21 16.02 -4.62
CA ILE A 317 -19.03 15.22 -3.40
C ILE A 317 -19.63 15.94 -2.18
N LYS A 318 -20.54 15.28 -1.45
CA LYS A 318 -21.26 15.83 -0.28
C LYS A 318 -21.29 14.85 0.91
N ASP A 319 -21.59 15.36 2.09
CA ASP A 319 -21.79 14.59 3.35
C ASP A 319 -20.64 13.65 3.75
N VAL A 320 -19.42 13.90 3.27
CA VAL A 320 -18.25 13.05 3.57
C VAL A 320 -17.92 13.03 5.07
N ALA A 321 -18.05 14.17 5.75
CA ALA A 321 -17.85 14.24 7.20
C ALA A 321 -18.87 13.40 7.98
N LYS A 322 -20.13 13.37 7.50
CA LYS A 322 -21.20 12.54 8.09
C LYS A 322 -20.96 11.06 7.82
N LEU A 323 -20.48 10.72 6.61
CA LEU A 323 -20.03 9.37 6.26
C LEU A 323 -18.87 8.90 7.13
N GLN A 324 -17.84 9.74 7.29
CA GLN A 324 -16.71 9.46 8.17
C GLN A 324 -17.18 9.17 9.60
N ARG A 325 -18.07 10.00 10.14
CA ARG A 325 -18.61 9.82 11.49
C ARG A 325 -19.36 8.49 11.63
N TYR A 326 -20.20 8.12 10.68
CA TYR A 326 -20.92 6.84 10.75
C TYR A 326 -19.99 5.64 10.58
N LEU A 327 -18.97 5.71 9.72
CA LEU A 327 -17.99 4.64 9.59
C LEU A 327 -17.15 4.47 10.86
N ILE A 328 -16.79 5.57 11.54
CA ILE A 328 -16.15 5.52 12.87
C ILE A 328 -17.05 4.80 13.88
N GLN A 329 -18.34 5.16 13.92
CA GLN A 329 -19.30 4.50 14.82
C GLN A 329 -19.48 3.01 14.45
N GLY A 330 -19.55 2.69 13.16
CA GLY A 330 -19.64 1.33 12.64
C GLY A 330 -18.41 0.47 12.90
N ALA A 331 -17.24 1.09 13.13
CA ALA A 331 -15.99 0.42 13.52
C ALA A 331 -15.77 0.36 15.04
N SER A 332 -16.76 0.79 15.82
CA SER A 332 -16.75 0.80 17.29
C SER A 332 -17.86 -0.10 17.84
N HIS A 333 -18.01 -0.15 19.17
CA HIS A 333 -19.08 -0.87 19.86
C HIS A 333 -20.48 -0.32 19.51
N GLN A 334 -20.55 0.87 18.92
CA GLN A 334 -21.80 1.50 18.48
C GLN A 334 -22.34 0.93 17.16
N PHE A 335 -21.69 -0.07 16.56
CA PHE A 335 -22.09 -0.65 15.27
C PHE A 335 -23.53 -1.18 15.25
N GLU A 336 -24.06 -1.62 16.40
CA GLU A 336 -25.41 -2.19 16.53
C GLU A 336 -26.51 -1.21 16.13
N ALA A 337 -26.28 0.10 16.32
CA ALA A 337 -27.21 1.15 15.92
C ALA A 337 -27.51 1.14 14.41
N PHE A 338 -26.61 0.57 13.60
CA PHE A 338 -26.76 0.43 12.15
C PHE A 338 -27.27 -0.95 11.74
N LEU A 339 -27.53 -1.87 12.67
CA LEU A 339 -28.00 -3.21 12.36
C LEU A 339 -29.52 -3.34 12.44
N HIS A 340 -30.22 -2.36 13.00
CA HIS A 340 -31.68 -2.38 13.08
C HIS A 340 -32.37 -2.35 11.71
N GLY A 341 -33.61 -2.85 11.67
CA GLY A 341 -34.43 -2.94 10.46
C GLY A 341 -34.20 -4.21 9.61
N PRO A 342 -35.11 -4.50 8.66
CA PRO A 342 -35.02 -5.68 7.80
C PRO A 342 -33.70 -5.70 7.01
N VAL A 343 -33.13 -6.89 6.78
CA VAL A 343 -31.85 -7.08 6.05
C VAL A 343 -31.87 -6.46 4.65
N ASN A 344 -33.05 -6.40 4.02
CA ASN A 344 -33.24 -5.85 2.67
C ASN A 344 -33.57 -4.34 2.63
N ASN A 345 -33.62 -3.66 3.79
CA ASN A 345 -34.00 -2.25 3.83
C ASN A 345 -32.76 -1.34 3.97
N VAL A 346 -32.69 -0.31 3.14
CA VAL A 346 -31.63 0.70 3.21
C VAL A 346 -31.97 1.69 4.32
N LEU A 347 -31.08 1.85 5.29
CA LEU A 347 -31.25 2.82 6.36
C LEU A 347 -31.31 4.25 5.78
N LYS A 348 -32.17 5.10 6.32
CA LYS A 348 -32.22 6.53 5.97
C LYS A 348 -31.25 7.33 6.87
N LEU A 349 -29.95 7.14 6.67
CA LEU A 349 -28.91 7.81 7.45
C LEU A 349 -28.52 9.15 6.85
N PHE A 350 -28.53 9.25 5.52
CA PHE A 350 -28.12 10.46 4.81
C PHE A 350 -29.29 11.33 4.44
#